data_AF-A0A6C8N1J2-F1
#
_entry.id   AF-A0A6C8N1J2-F1
#
_cell.length_a   1.000
_cell.length_b   1.000
_cell.length_c   1.000
_cell.angle_alpha   90.00
_cell.angle_beta   90.00
_cell.angle_gamma   90.00
#
_symmetry.space_group_name_H-M   'P 1'
#
loop_
_entity.id
_entity.type
_entity.pdbx_description
1 polymer ?
#
loop_
_entity_poly.entity_id
_entity_poly.type
_entity_poly.pdbx_seq_one_letter_code
_entity_poly.pdbx_strand_id
1 'polypeptide(L)'
;MKIFQVDDEIYIARVLSGLRFIGSFYDEQQMIKAHLHLVGLFKTVDSANIEEFKTKDTEMETMLYKGLLKANGNNTSKVPFGKVIELAICALNANDGITADNITHLLSNRLIYTVSGFYEYQIADIINWYFDEDMIITRKLLDEFCEFVMKLGQEVEAE
;
A
#
# COMPACT_ATOMS: atom_id res chain seq x y z
N MET A 1 11.69 -9.70 11.51
CA MET A 1 10.97 -8.63 10.79
C MET A 1 9.50 -8.80 11.12
N LYS A 2 8.88 -7.77 11.70
CA LYS A 2 7.48 -7.79 12.11
C LYS A 2 6.58 -7.64 10.88
N ILE A 3 5.47 -8.39 10.86
CA ILE A 3 4.43 -8.28 9.84
C ILE A 3 3.22 -7.63 10.51
N PHE A 4 2.73 -6.55 9.93
CA PHE A 4 1.63 -5.77 10.45
C PHE A 4 0.31 -6.18 9.78
N GLN A 5 -0.75 -6.24 10.59
CA GLN A 5 -2.10 -6.30 10.07
C GLN A 5 -2.57 -4.89 9.72
N VAL A 6 -3.26 -4.74 8.59
CA VAL A 6 -3.78 -3.46 8.15
C VAL A 6 -5.24 -3.61 7.73
N ASP A 7 -5.99 -2.52 7.80
CA ASP A 7 -7.34 -2.50 7.25
C ASP A 7 -7.35 -2.51 5.71
N ASP A 8 -8.54 -2.70 5.14
CA ASP A 8 -8.72 -2.78 3.69
C ASP A 8 -8.30 -1.48 2.97
N GLU A 9 -8.38 -0.34 3.63
CA GLU A 9 -7.98 0.95 3.04
C GLU A 9 -6.46 1.02 2.89
N ILE A 10 -5.73 0.68 3.95
CA ILE A 10 -4.26 0.66 3.96
C ILE A 10 -3.72 -0.45 3.08
N TYR A 11 -4.41 -1.60 3.04
CA TYR A 11 -4.09 -2.68 2.12
C TYR A 11 -4.15 -2.21 0.65
N ILE A 12 -5.25 -1.58 0.24
CA ILE A 12 -5.36 -1.04 -1.12
C ILE A 12 -4.32 0.03 -1.39
N ALA A 13 -4.10 0.94 -0.43
CA ALA A 13 -3.06 1.95 -0.56
C ALA A 13 -1.68 1.31 -0.80
N ARG A 14 -1.36 0.22 -0.08
CA ARG A 14 -0.12 -0.54 -0.26
C ARG A 14 -0.01 -1.21 -1.63
N VAL A 15 -1.08 -1.86 -2.10
CA VAL A 15 -1.11 -2.50 -3.42
C VAL A 15 -0.91 -1.46 -4.52
N LEU A 16 -1.60 -0.32 -4.44
CA LEU A 16 -1.48 0.76 -5.42
C LEU A 16 -0.11 1.45 -5.36
N SER A 17 0.45 1.68 -4.16
CA SER A 17 1.78 2.28 -3.98
C SER A 17 2.90 1.46 -4.60
N GLY A 18 2.74 0.14 -4.72
CA GLY A 18 3.70 -0.71 -5.45
C GLY A 18 3.86 -0.36 -6.94
N LEU A 19 2.94 0.43 -7.51
CA LEU A 19 3.05 0.96 -8.88
C LEU A 19 3.95 2.19 -9.00
N ARG A 20 4.29 2.85 -7.89
CA ARG A 20 5.09 4.08 -7.90
C ARG A 20 6.53 3.75 -7.55
N PHE A 21 7.43 4.14 -8.46
CA PHE A 21 8.87 4.17 -8.16
C PHE A 21 9.22 5.28 -7.15
N ILE A 22 8.41 6.35 -7.09
CA ILE A 22 8.58 7.49 -6.18
C ILE A 22 7.21 7.91 -5.65
N GLY A 23 7.09 8.01 -4.32
CA GLY A 23 5.88 8.47 -3.64
C GLY A 23 4.84 7.39 -3.41
N SER A 24 3.69 7.81 -2.88
CA SER A 24 2.67 6.89 -2.36
C SER A 24 1.26 7.26 -2.83
N PHE A 25 0.37 6.27 -2.88
CA PHE A 25 -1.07 6.43 -3.04
C PHE A 25 -1.81 6.69 -1.71
N TYR A 26 -1.12 6.73 -0.57
CA TYR A 26 -1.73 6.92 0.75
C TYR A 26 -2.68 8.12 0.80
N ASP A 27 -2.31 9.25 0.19
CA ASP A 27 -3.11 10.47 0.16
C ASP A 27 -4.19 10.50 -0.94
N GLU A 28 -4.18 9.53 -1.86
CA GLU A 28 -5.12 9.47 -2.99
C GLU A 28 -6.41 8.75 -2.62
N GLN A 29 -7.16 9.33 -1.66
CA GLN A 29 -8.36 8.71 -1.10
C GLN A 29 -9.40 8.32 -2.17
N GLN A 30 -9.57 9.12 -3.21
CA GLN A 30 -10.52 8.80 -4.28
C GLN A 30 -10.10 7.54 -5.04
N MET A 31 -8.80 7.40 -5.33
CA MET A 31 -8.25 6.21 -5.99
C MET A 31 -8.38 4.98 -5.10
N ILE A 32 -8.05 5.10 -3.81
CA ILE A 32 -8.21 3.98 -2.86
C ILE A 32 -9.67 3.54 -2.79
N LYS A 33 -10.60 4.48 -2.58
CA LYS A 33 -12.05 4.20 -2.52
C LYS A 33 -12.57 3.53 -3.78
N ALA A 34 -12.08 3.95 -4.95
CA ALA A 34 -12.47 3.35 -6.23
C ALA A 34 -11.99 1.90 -6.40
N HIS A 35 -11.00 1.45 -5.63
CA HIS A 35 -10.44 0.09 -5.69
C HIS A 35 -10.83 -0.80 -4.51
N LEU A 36 -11.55 -0.29 -3.49
CA LEU A 36 -11.95 -1.07 -2.31
C LEU A 36 -12.75 -2.34 -2.66
N HIS A 37 -13.57 -2.33 -3.71
CA HIS A 37 -14.32 -3.53 -4.12
C HIS A 37 -13.43 -4.65 -4.66
N LEU A 38 -12.14 -4.39 -4.90
CA LEU A 38 -11.17 -5.39 -5.38
C LEU A 38 -10.43 -6.09 -4.25
N VAL A 39 -10.57 -5.66 -2.99
CA VAL A 39 -9.84 -6.25 -1.85
C VAL A 39 -10.01 -7.76 -1.79
N GLY A 40 -11.25 -8.25 -1.92
CA GLY A 40 -11.53 -9.68 -1.90
C GLY A 40 -10.76 -10.44 -2.98
N LEU A 41 -10.69 -9.89 -4.20
CA LEU A 41 -9.94 -10.48 -5.31
C LEU A 41 -8.43 -10.41 -5.07
N PHE A 42 -7.90 -9.25 -4.64
CA PHE A 42 -6.48 -9.10 -4.35
C PHE A 42 -6.00 -10.02 -3.23
N LYS A 43 -6.81 -10.23 -2.18
CA LYS A 43 -6.50 -11.16 -1.09
C LYS A 43 -6.52 -12.63 -1.53
N THR A 44 -7.04 -12.96 -2.72
CA THR A 44 -6.94 -14.33 -3.26
C THR A 44 -5.62 -14.59 -3.99
N VAL A 45 -4.84 -13.56 -4.32
CA VAL A 45 -3.61 -13.74 -5.08
C VAL A 45 -2.55 -14.42 -4.21
N ASP A 46 -2.00 -15.54 -4.70
CA ASP A 46 -0.97 -16.31 -4.01
C ASP A 46 0.04 -16.91 -5.00
N SER A 47 1.05 -17.60 -4.47
CA SER A 47 2.09 -18.24 -5.29
C SER A 47 1.57 -19.36 -6.21
N ALA A 48 0.39 -19.93 -5.92
CA ALA A 48 -0.20 -21.00 -6.71
C ALA A 48 -0.98 -20.46 -7.92
N ASN A 49 -1.59 -19.27 -7.81
CA ASN A 49 -2.44 -18.70 -8.86
C ASN A 49 -1.89 -17.45 -9.56
N ILE A 50 -0.76 -16.88 -9.11
CA ILE A 50 -0.20 -15.66 -9.70
C ILE A 50 0.06 -15.76 -11.21
N GLU A 51 0.43 -16.93 -11.72
CA GLU A 51 0.66 -17.12 -13.16
C GLU A 51 -0.63 -17.02 -13.98
N GLU A 52 -1.79 -17.28 -13.39
CA GLU A 52 -3.07 -17.07 -14.06
C GLU A 52 -3.32 -15.58 -14.28
N PHE A 53 -3.04 -14.72 -13.28
CA PHE A 53 -3.12 -13.27 -13.44
C PHE A 53 -2.09 -12.70 -14.43
N LYS A 54 -0.96 -13.41 -14.61
CA LYS A 54 0.11 -13.05 -15.55
C LYS A 54 -0.09 -13.57 -16.96
N THR A 55 -1.13 -14.37 -17.19
CA THR A 55 -1.45 -14.95 -18.49
C THR A 55 -2.72 -14.31 -19.02
N LYS A 56 -2.63 -13.75 -20.23
CA LYS A 56 -3.75 -13.04 -20.85
C LYS A 56 -4.92 -14.01 -21.13
N ASP A 57 -6.14 -13.50 -21.00
CA ASP A 57 -7.38 -14.21 -21.34
C ASP A 57 -7.69 -15.41 -20.41
N THR A 58 -7.06 -15.49 -19.23
CA THR A 58 -7.48 -16.40 -18.15
C THR A 58 -8.68 -15.83 -17.40
N GLU A 59 -9.38 -16.67 -16.63
CA GLU A 59 -10.50 -16.23 -15.80
C GLU A 59 -10.05 -15.21 -14.75
N MET A 60 -8.95 -15.47 -14.04
CA MET A 60 -8.41 -14.59 -12.99
C MET A 60 -7.94 -13.24 -13.55
N GLU A 61 -7.20 -13.25 -14.66
CA GLU A 61 -6.79 -12.03 -15.36
C GLU A 61 -8.00 -11.21 -15.80
N THR A 62 -8.99 -11.87 -16.42
CA THR A 62 -10.22 -11.21 -16.89
C THR A 62 -11.03 -10.60 -15.74
N MET A 63 -11.12 -11.30 -14.61
CA MET A 63 -11.80 -10.80 -13.42
C MET A 63 -11.13 -9.53 -12.88
N LEU A 64 -9.80 -9.55 -12.76
CA LEU A 64 -9.05 -8.38 -12.30
C LEU A 64 -9.14 -7.23 -13.30
N TYR A 65 -8.98 -7.49 -14.60
CA TYR A 65 -9.16 -6.51 -15.67
C TYR A 65 -10.52 -5.80 -15.60
N LYS A 66 -11.62 -6.56 -15.50
CA LYS A 66 -12.98 -5.99 -15.37
C LYS A 66 -13.13 -5.18 -14.09
N GLY A 67 -12.56 -5.68 -12.99
CA GLY A 67 -12.52 -4.99 -11.72
C GLY A 67 -11.82 -3.63 -11.80
N LEU A 68 -10.69 -3.57 -12.50
CA LEU A 68 -9.90 -2.36 -12.72
C LEU A 68 -10.57 -1.40 -13.70
N LEU A 69 -11.25 -1.89 -14.75
CA LEU A 69 -12.07 -1.05 -15.61
C LEU A 69 -13.16 -0.32 -14.82
N LYS A 70 -13.83 -1.04 -13.91
CA LYS A 70 -14.85 -0.45 -13.02
C LYS A 70 -14.24 0.60 -12.10
N ALA A 71 -13.07 0.34 -11.52
CA ALA A 71 -12.37 1.29 -10.66
C ALA A 71 -11.96 2.57 -11.41
N ASN A 72 -11.65 2.48 -12.71
CA ASN A 72 -11.37 3.64 -13.57
C ASN A 72 -12.63 4.29 -14.17
N GLY A 73 -13.80 4.06 -13.58
CA GLY A 73 -15.07 4.68 -14.01
C GLY A 73 -15.66 4.11 -15.30
N ASN A 74 -15.31 2.86 -15.67
CA ASN A 74 -15.70 2.24 -16.94
C ASN A 74 -15.36 3.10 -18.17
N ASN A 75 -14.33 3.94 -18.06
CA ASN A 75 -13.89 4.77 -19.17
C ASN A 75 -13.47 3.86 -20.33
N THR A 76 -13.76 4.24 -21.57
CA THR A 76 -13.55 3.38 -22.76
C THR A 76 -12.07 3.10 -23.07
N SER A 77 -11.16 3.70 -22.32
CA SER A 77 -9.73 3.39 -22.33
C SER A 77 -9.47 2.04 -21.65
N LYS A 78 -8.96 1.09 -22.43
CA LYS A 78 -8.56 -0.24 -21.95
C LYS A 78 -7.54 -0.12 -20.82
N VAL A 79 -7.71 -0.90 -19.75
CA VAL A 79 -6.64 -1.14 -18.77
C VAL A 79 -5.51 -1.91 -19.48
N PRO A 80 -4.27 -1.40 -19.50
CA PRO A 80 -3.15 -2.13 -20.09
C PRO A 80 -2.92 -3.44 -19.35
N PHE A 81 -2.65 -4.53 -20.09
CA PHE A 81 -2.40 -5.84 -19.50
C PHE A 81 -1.23 -5.80 -18.49
N GLY A 82 -0.17 -5.05 -18.78
CA GLY A 82 0.94 -4.85 -17.83
C GLY A 82 0.49 -4.32 -16.46
N LYS A 83 -0.53 -3.45 -16.42
CA LYS A 83 -1.09 -2.94 -15.15
C LYS A 83 -1.82 -4.02 -14.37
N VAL A 84 -2.46 -4.98 -15.04
CA VAL A 84 -3.10 -6.14 -14.41
C VAL A 84 -2.02 -6.99 -13.73
N ILE A 85 -0.95 -7.29 -14.45
CA ILE A 85 0.21 -8.05 -13.95
C ILE A 85 0.83 -7.36 -12.73
N GLU A 86 1.17 -6.08 -12.86
CA GLU A 86 1.83 -5.31 -11.80
C GLU A 86 0.99 -5.29 -10.52
N LEU A 87 -0.32 -5.05 -10.62
CA LEU A 87 -1.20 -5.05 -9.45
C LEU A 87 -1.36 -6.43 -8.81
N ALA A 88 -1.39 -7.50 -9.61
CA ALA A 88 -1.39 -8.85 -9.07
C ALA A 88 -0.10 -9.16 -8.29
N ILE A 89 1.07 -8.76 -8.82
CA ILE A 89 2.35 -8.90 -8.11
C ILE A 89 2.38 -8.05 -6.84
N CYS A 90 1.84 -6.82 -6.88
CA CYS A 90 1.77 -5.96 -5.70
C CYS A 90 0.83 -6.54 -4.63
N ALA A 91 -0.28 -7.16 -5.04
CA ALA A 91 -1.19 -7.88 -4.15
C ALA A 91 -0.53 -9.11 -3.53
N LEU A 92 0.19 -9.91 -4.32
CA LEU A 92 0.97 -11.05 -3.83
C LEU A 92 1.96 -10.59 -2.74
N ASN A 93 2.76 -9.55 -3.03
CA ASN A 93 3.72 -9.01 -2.07
C ASN A 93 3.04 -8.47 -0.79
N ALA A 94 1.86 -7.87 -0.91
CA ALA A 94 1.11 -7.40 0.26
C ALA A 94 0.53 -8.56 1.08
N ASN A 95 0.13 -9.66 0.43
CA ASN A 95 -0.39 -10.87 1.07
C ASN A 95 0.70 -11.67 1.78
N ASP A 96 1.94 -11.65 1.26
CA ASP A 96 3.11 -12.25 1.91
C ASP A 96 3.51 -11.51 3.20
N GLY A 97 3.05 -10.27 3.36
CA GLY A 97 3.15 -9.50 4.60
C GLY A 97 3.48 -8.03 4.37
N ILE A 98 2.92 -7.16 5.22
CA ILE A 98 3.21 -5.73 5.23
C ILE A 98 4.19 -5.43 6.36
N THR A 99 5.38 -4.94 6.01
CA THR A 99 6.48 -4.67 6.95
C THR A 99 6.61 -3.18 7.25
N ALA A 100 7.50 -2.84 8.19
CA ALA A 100 7.80 -1.45 8.51
C ALA A 100 8.34 -0.68 7.29
N ASP A 101 9.13 -1.33 6.42
CA ASP A 101 9.63 -0.73 5.18
C ASP A 101 8.46 -0.40 4.22
N ASN A 102 7.47 -1.28 4.15
CA ASN A 102 6.28 -1.03 3.34
C ASN A 102 5.47 0.16 3.86
N ILE A 103 5.31 0.30 5.17
CA ILE A 103 4.64 1.43 5.79
C ILE A 103 5.47 2.71 5.62
N THR A 104 6.80 2.63 5.73
CA THR A 104 7.71 3.76 5.48
C THR A 104 7.54 4.29 4.05
N HIS A 105 7.56 3.40 3.05
CA HIS A 105 7.30 3.79 1.66
C HIS A 105 5.87 4.34 1.49
N LEU A 106 4.88 3.77 2.17
CA LEU A 106 3.51 4.27 2.13
C LEU A 106 3.40 5.70 2.67
N LEU A 107 4.23 6.08 3.65
CA LEU A 107 4.24 7.40 4.26
C LEU A 107 5.32 8.34 3.70
N SER A 108 6.03 7.93 2.64
CA SER A 108 7.21 8.64 2.14
C SER A 108 6.92 10.10 1.81
N ASN A 109 5.74 10.42 1.27
CA ASN A 109 5.36 11.80 0.95
C ASN A 109 5.17 12.69 2.20
N ARG A 110 4.82 12.09 3.34
CA ARG A 110 4.56 12.79 4.59
C ARG A 110 5.76 12.82 5.52
N LEU A 111 6.62 11.80 5.46
CA LEU A 111 7.71 11.59 6.40
C LEU A 111 9.09 11.53 5.74
N ILE A 112 9.24 12.00 4.50
CA ILE A 112 10.57 12.19 3.89
C ILE A 112 11.47 13.01 4.80
N TYR A 113 12.78 12.76 4.76
CA TYR A 113 13.79 13.41 5.61
C TYR A 113 13.64 14.93 5.68
N THR A 114 13.38 15.61 4.56
CA THR A 114 13.22 17.07 4.52
C THR A 114 11.96 17.58 5.23
N VAL A 115 11.05 16.69 5.60
CA VAL A 115 9.82 16.98 6.34
C VAL A 115 9.92 16.50 7.78
N SER A 116 10.38 15.26 8.01
CA SER A 116 10.40 14.63 9.34
C SER A 116 11.72 14.78 10.11
N GLY A 117 12.83 15.06 9.43
CA GLY A 117 14.18 15.00 10.00
C GLY A 117 14.76 13.59 10.14
N PHE A 118 14.00 12.55 9.76
CA PHE A 118 14.41 11.14 9.90
C PHE A 118 14.64 10.48 8.54
N TYR A 119 15.69 9.67 8.46
CA TYR A 119 15.91 8.78 7.32
C TYR A 119 14.94 7.59 7.35
N GLU A 120 14.70 6.97 6.20
CA GLU A 120 13.74 5.88 6.05
C GLU A 120 13.97 4.72 7.04
N TYR A 121 15.22 4.33 7.28
CA TYR A 121 15.52 3.25 8.25
C TYR A 121 15.13 3.63 9.69
N GLN A 122 15.26 4.92 10.06
CA GLN A 122 14.85 5.40 11.38
C GLN A 122 13.32 5.40 11.50
N ILE A 123 12.61 5.79 10.42
CA ILE A 123 11.14 5.68 10.38
C ILE A 123 10.70 4.23 10.54
N ALA A 124 11.36 3.28 9.88
CA ALA A 124 11.08 1.86 10.03
C ALA A 124 11.27 1.36 11.48
N ASP A 125 12.33 1.82 12.16
CA ASP A 125 12.57 1.52 13.58
C ASP A 125 11.46 2.11 14.47
N ILE A 126 11.06 3.36 14.23
CA ILE A 126 9.99 4.03 14.98
C ILE A 126 8.64 3.33 14.75
N ILE A 127 8.36 2.85 13.53
CA ILE A 127 7.15 2.05 13.22
C ILE A 127 7.13 0.76 14.05
N ASN A 128 8.25 0.02 14.10
CA ASN A 128 8.35 -1.22 14.87
C ASN A 128 8.16 -0.98 16.37
N TRP A 129 8.60 0.17 16.88
CA TRP A 129 8.42 0.58 18.27
C TRP A 129 6.99 1.07 18.57
N TYR A 130 6.37 1.83 17.65
CA TYR A 130 5.09 2.50 17.90
C TYR A 130 3.88 1.57 17.77
N PHE A 131 3.88 0.66 16.80
CA PHE A 131 2.73 -0.24 16.56
C PHE A 131 2.95 -1.61 17.18
N ASP A 132 1.94 -2.14 17.87
CA ASP A 132 1.93 -3.51 18.42
C ASP A 132 1.64 -4.59 17.35
N GLU A 133 2.00 -5.85 17.63
CA GLU A 133 1.82 -6.98 16.68
C GLU A 133 0.34 -7.31 16.42
N ASP A 134 -0.50 -7.16 17.43
CA ASP A 134 -1.93 -7.50 17.34
C ASP A 134 -2.80 -6.32 16.87
N MET A 135 -2.20 -5.18 16.55
CA MET A 135 -2.92 -3.98 16.15
C MET A 135 -3.21 -4.01 14.65
N ILE A 136 -4.48 -3.78 14.28
CA ILE A 136 -4.86 -3.50 12.90
C ILE A 136 -4.57 -2.02 12.61
N ILE A 137 -3.57 -1.77 11.78
CA ILE A 137 -3.19 -0.42 11.37
C ILE A 137 -4.25 0.13 10.41
N THR A 138 -4.80 1.28 10.77
CA THR A 138 -5.80 2.01 9.99
C THR A 138 -5.22 3.34 9.51
N ARG A 139 -5.90 4.01 8.58
CA ARG A 139 -5.54 5.39 8.20
C ARG A 139 -5.41 6.32 9.39
N LYS A 140 -6.37 6.28 10.30
CA LYS A 140 -6.37 7.17 11.48
C LYS A 140 -5.10 6.95 12.30
N LEU A 141 -4.73 5.70 12.54
CA LEU A 141 -3.52 5.36 13.29
C LEU A 141 -2.24 5.81 12.57
N LEU A 142 -2.19 5.71 11.24
CA LEU A 142 -1.07 6.22 10.45
C LEU A 142 -0.99 7.75 10.43
N ASP A 143 -2.14 8.44 10.42
CA ASP A 143 -2.18 9.90 10.55
C ASP A 143 -1.66 10.36 11.93
N GLU A 144 -2.10 9.70 13.01
CA GLU A 144 -1.61 9.92 14.37
C GLU A 144 -0.11 9.63 14.50
N PHE A 145 0.37 8.55 13.88
CA PHE A 145 1.78 8.21 13.81
C PHE A 145 2.61 9.30 13.11
N CYS A 146 2.13 9.82 11.97
CA CYS A 146 2.81 10.92 11.27
C CYS A 146 2.93 12.15 12.17
N GLU A 147 1.86 12.54 12.87
CA GLU A 147 1.90 13.65 13.83
C GLU A 147 2.89 13.40 14.97
N PHE A 148 2.95 12.17 15.47
CA PHE A 148 3.90 11.76 16.50
C PHE A 148 5.35 11.91 16.03
N VAL A 149 5.69 11.39 14.84
CA VAL A 149 7.05 11.49 14.27
C VAL A 149 7.46 12.95 14.07
N MET A 150 6.56 13.78 13.57
CA MET A 150 6.84 15.20 13.33
C MET A 150 7.15 15.95 14.64
N LYS A 151 6.48 15.62 15.74
CA LYS A 151 6.79 16.18 17.07
C LYS A 151 8.15 15.71 17.58
N LEU A 152 8.45 14.41 17.42
CA LEU A 152 9.73 13.85 17.81
C LEU A 152 10.90 14.53 17.10
N GLY A 153 10.77 14.82 15.79
CA GLY A 153 11.81 15.50 15.02
C GLY A 153 12.07 16.94 15.51
N GLN A 154 11.02 17.67 15.91
CA GLN A 154 11.14 19.02 16.45
C GLN A 154 11.85 19.06 17.81
N GLU A 155 11.66 18.04 18.64
CA GLU A 155 12.34 17.93 19.94
C GLU A 155 13.83 17.63 19.76
N VAL A 156 14.20 16.79 18.78
CA VAL A 156 15.60 16.46 18.46
C VAL A 156 16.37 17.66 17.88
N GLU A 157 15.72 18.55 17.13
CA GLU A 157 16.37 19.78 16.62
C GLU A 157 16.56 20.88 17.70
N ALA A 158 15.84 20.78 18.83
CA ALA A 158 15.88 21.75 19.91
C ALA A 158 16.97 21.48 20.96
N GLU A 159 17.62 20.30 20.90
CA GLU A 159 18.74 19.87 21.76
C GLU A 159 20.10 20.09 21.09
#